data_AF-A0A7Y8E383-F1
#
_entry.id   AF-A0A7Y8E383-F1
#
_cell.length_a   1.000
_cell.length_b   1.000
_cell.length_c   1.000
_cell.angle_alpha   90.00
_cell.angle_beta   90.00
_cell.angle_gamma   90.00
#
_symmetry.space_group_name_H-M   'P 1'
#
loop_
_entity.id
_entity.type
_entity.pdbx_description
1 polymer ?
#
loop_
_entity_poly.entity_id
_entity_poly.type
_entity_poly.pdbx_seq_one_letter_code
_entity_poly.pdbx_strand_id
1 'polypeptide(L)'
;MDSWKIMTVALLVSINAHASEGSDDSYNNSMLSVLMAPTYTVAGTTGFTMLASNNFKPAKADALAFIGSDGEIRGAQFEQASRYYRSTYSAPLMSDMQLAHAIATSY
;
A
#
# COMPACT_ATOMS: atom_id res chain seq x y z
N MET A 1 -4.35 10.56 -27.07
CA MET A 1 -5.38 9.79 -26.32
C MET A 1 -5.35 8.31 -26.67
N ASP A 2 -4.79 7.94 -27.84
CA ASP A 2 -4.81 6.55 -28.34
C ASP A 2 -3.81 5.63 -27.64
N SER A 3 -2.66 6.14 -27.19
CA SER A 3 -1.64 5.36 -26.47
C SER A 3 -2.16 4.78 -25.16
N TRP A 4 -2.98 5.53 -24.40
CA TRP A 4 -3.58 5.05 -23.16
C TRP A 4 -4.54 3.87 -23.41
N LYS A 5 -5.35 3.97 -24.48
CA LYS A 5 -6.27 2.89 -24.88
C LYS A 5 -5.51 1.64 -25.32
N ILE A 6 -4.42 1.81 -26.08
CA ILE A 6 -3.55 0.70 -26.49
C ILE A 6 -2.93 0.03 -25.26
N MET A 7 -2.48 0.82 -24.28
CA MET A 7 -1.94 0.30 -23.03
C MET A 7 -3.01 -0.46 -22.23
N THR A 8 -4.25 0.03 -22.20
CA THR A 8 -5.35 -0.64 -21.49
C THR A 8 -5.72 -1.96 -22.17
N VAL A 9 -5.80 -1.97 -23.51
CA VAL A 9 -6.09 -3.18 -24.29
C VAL A 9 -4.97 -4.20 -24.16
N ALA A 10 -3.71 -3.78 -24.18
CA ALA A 10 -2.56 -4.65 -23.94
C ALA A 10 -2.60 -5.24 -22.53
N LEU A 11 -2.97 -4.44 -21.52
CA LEU A 11 -3.15 -4.93 -20.15
C LEU A 11 -4.26 -5.98 -20.08
N LEU A 12 -5.41 -5.74 -20.71
CA LEU A 12 -6.57 -6.64 -20.75
C LEU A 12 -6.30 -7.95 -21.52
N VAL A 13 -5.52 -7.89 -22.60
CA VAL A 13 -5.09 -9.09 -23.36
C VAL A 13 -4.07 -9.91 -22.58
N SER A 14 -3.20 -9.27 -21.80
CA SER A 14 -2.20 -9.96 -20.96
C SER A 14 -2.83 -10.81 -19.84
N ILE A 15 -4.10 -10.57 -19.51
CA ILE A 15 -4.86 -11.34 -18.51
C ILE A 15 -5.55 -12.57 -19.12
N ASN A 16 -5.57 -12.72 -20.46
CA ASN A 16 -6.42 -13.68 -21.17
C ASN A 16 -5.65 -14.63 -22.13
N ALA A 17 -4.55 -15.24 -21.71
CA ALA A 17 -3.88 -16.22 -22.57
C ALA A 17 -3.28 -17.40 -21.81
N HIS A 18 -4.08 -18.44 -21.56
CA HIS A 18 -3.55 -19.78 -21.24
C HIS A 18 -4.47 -20.88 -21.80
N ALA A 19 -4.47 -21.06 -23.12
CA ALA A 19 -4.77 -22.37 -23.72
C ALA A 19 -3.43 -22.92 -24.24
N SER A 20 -2.73 -23.66 -23.39
CA SER A 20 -1.54 -24.43 -23.76
C SER A 20 -1.89 -25.90 -23.64
N GLU A 21 -2.13 -26.56 -24.77
CA GLU A 21 -2.21 -28.00 -24.84
C GLU A 21 -0.77 -28.54 -24.89
N GLY A 22 -0.33 -29.29 -23.85
CA GLY A 22 0.98 -29.93 -23.88
C GLY A 22 1.41 -30.61 -22.57
N SER A 23 1.41 -31.95 -22.58
CA SER A 23 1.98 -32.94 -21.63
C SER A 23 1.60 -32.85 -20.14
N ASP A 24 1.35 -34.01 -19.53
CA ASP A 24 0.77 -34.20 -18.18
C ASP A 24 1.42 -33.38 -17.05
N ASP A 25 2.71 -33.03 -17.13
CA ASP A 25 3.41 -32.20 -16.13
C ASP A 25 3.19 -30.69 -16.31
N SER A 26 2.93 -30.21 -17.53
CA SER A 26 2.73 -28.77 -17.81
C SER A 26 1.32 -28.31 -17.43
N TYR A 27 0.33 -29.19 -17.54
CA TYR A 27 -1.04 -28.90 -17.10
C TYR A 27 -1.12 -28.67 -15.58
N ASN A 28 -0.46 -29.52 -14.79
CA ASN A 28 -0.42 -29.36 -13.33
C ASN A 28 0.32 -28.08 -12.91
N ASN A 29 1.45 -27.76 -13.53
CA ASN A 29 2.17 -26.52 -13.26
C ASN A 29 1.38 -25.28 -13.70
N SER A 30 0.74 -25.31 -14.86
CA SER A 30 -0.11 -24.23 -15.35
C SER A 30 -1.33 -24.02 -14.45
N MET A 31 -1.99 -25.09 -14.02
CA MET A 31 -3.12 -25.04 -13.08
C MET A 31 -2.70 -24.46 -11.73
N LEU A 32 -1.56 -24.87 -11.19
CA LEU A 32 -1.01 -24.34 -9.94
C LEU A 32 -0.66 -22.85 -10.08
N SER A 33 -0.11 -22.43 -11.23
CA SER A 33 0.20 -21.03 -11.49
C SER A 33 -1.05 -20.14 -11.56
N VAL A 34 -2.11 -20.58 -12.26
CA VAL A 34 -3.39 -19.85 -12.35
C VAL A 34 -4.07 -19.75 -10.98
N LEU A 35 -3.99 -20.81 -10.16
CA LEU A 35 -4.56 -20.82 -8.82
C LEU A 35 -3.80 -19.90 -7.85
N MET A 36 -2.47 -19.87 -7.93
CA MET A 36 -1.62 -19.19 -6.95
C MET A 36 -1.29 -17.73 -7.32
N ALA A 37 -1.32 -17.36 -8.60
CA ALA A 37 -1.03 -15.98 -9.03
C ALA A 37 -1.90 -14.91 -8.34
N PRO A 38 -3.23 -15.08 -8.16
CA PRO A 38 -4.04 -14.14 -7.39
C PRO A 38 -3.59 -14.05 -5.93
N THR A 39 -3.29 -15.19 -5.30
CA THR A 39 -2.85 -15.28 -3.90
C THR A 39 -1.54 -14.53 -3.68
N TYR A 40 -0.56 -14.72 -4.57
CA TYR A 40 0.72 -13.99 -4.49
C TYR A 40 0.54 -12.48 -4.69
N THR A 41 -0.36 -12.09 -5.59
CA THR A 41 -0.68 -10.67 -5.84
C THR A 41 -1.29 -10.03 -4.60
N VAL A 42 -2.27 -10.69 -3.97
CA VAL A 42 -2.91 -10.21 -2.72
C VAL A 42 -1.92 -10.21 -1.56
N ALA A 43 -1.12 -11.27 -1.40
CA ALA A 43 -0.12 -11.35 -0.33
C ALA A 43 0.94 -10.25 -0.45
N GLY A 44 1.44 -9.99 -1.66
CA GLY A 44 2.40 -8.91 -1.91
C GLY A 44 1.83 -7.54 -1.58
N THR A 45 0.67 -7.20 -2.13
CA THR A 45 0.01 -5.89 -1.89
C THR A 45 -0.37 -5.69 -0.42
N THR A 46 -0.81 -6.75 0.26
CA THR A 46 -1.11 -6.73 1.70
C THR A 46 0.17 -6.50 2.52
N GLY A 47 1.26 -7.19 2.19
CA GLY A 47 2.57 -7.01 2.84
C GLY A 47 3.09 -5.58 2.73
N PHE A 48 3.01 -4.96 1.55
CA PHE A 48 3.39 -3.57 1.34
C PHE A 48 2.54 -2.59 2.17
N THR A 49 1.22 -2.84 2.27
CA THR A 49 0.32 -2.02 3.08
C THR A 49 0.57 -2.17 4.59
N MET A 50 0.85 -3.39 5.03
CA MET A 50 1.21 -3.67 6.43
C MET A 50 2.54 -3.04 6.83
N LEU A 51 3.53 -3.02 5.94
CA LEU A 51 4.79 -2.29 6.15
C LEU A 51 4.53 -0.80 6.36
N ALA A 52 3.68 -0.17 5.55
CA ALA A 52 3.29 1.22 5.75
C ALA A 52 2.59 1.43 7.11
N SER A 53 1.64 0.55 7.48
CA SER A 53 0.95 0.59 8.78
C SER A 53 1.90 0.43 9.98
N ASN A 54 2.89 -0.45 9.87
CA ASN A 54 3.85 -0.70 10.94
C ASN A 54 4.82 0.48 11.17
N ASN A 55 4.95 1.41 10.21
CA ASN A 55 5.69 2.65 10.43
C ASN A 55 4.93 3.63 11.35
N PHE A 56 3.61 3.54 11.45
CA PHE A 56 2.80 4.45 12.28
C PHE A 56 2.57 3.94 13.72
N LYS A 57 2.68 2.64 13.99
CA LYS A 57 2.62 2.11 15.36
C LYS A 57 3.69 2.73 16.29
N PRO A 58 4.96 2.85 15.87
CA PRO A 58 5.95 3.59 16.62
C PRO A 58 5.53 5.07 16.82
N ALA A 59 5.02 5.71 15.77
CA ALA A 59 4.62 7.12 15.79
C ALA A 59 3.44 7.45 16.73
N LYS A 60 2.73 6.45 17.29
CA LYS A 60 1.62 6.67 18.23
C LYS A 60 2.05 7.40 19.50
N ALA A 61 3.17 6.98 20.10
CA ALA A 61 3.66 7.61 21.33
C ALA A 61 4.04 9.07 21.09
N ASP A 62 4.74 9.33 19.98
CA ASP A 62 5.12 10.67 19.56
C ASP A 62 3.90 11.55 19.21
N ALA A 63 2.87 10.96 18.59
CA ALA A 63 1.62 11.66 18.29
C ALA A 63 0.85 12.03 19.58
N LEU A 64 0.82 11.14 20.58
CA LEU A 64 0.23 11.45 21.88
C LEU A 64 1.00 12.55 22.62
N ALA A 65 2.34 12.55 22.52
CA ALA A 65 3.17 13.63 23.06
C ALA A 65 2.92 14.96 22.33
N PHE A 66 2.76 14.93 21.01
CA PHE A 66 2.41 16.11 20.20
C PHE A 66 1.03 16.67 20.58
N ILE A 67 0.01 15.82 20.72
CA ILE A 67 -1.34 16.22 21.17
C ILE A 67 -1.29 16.79 22.59
N GLY A 68 -0.66 16.08 23.53
CA GLY A 68 -0.60 16.49 24.93
C GLY A 68 0.24 17.75 25.18
N SER A 69 1.03 18.18 24.20
CA SER A 69 1.85 19.39 24.25
C SER A 69 1.31 20.53 23.38
N ASP A 70 0.07 20.42 22.88
CA ASP A 70 -0.53 21.38 21.94
C ASP A 70 0.35 21.68 20.71
N GLY A 71 1.15 20.70 20.30
CA GLY A 71 2.01 20.76 19.12
C GLY A 71 3.47 21.16 19.37
N GLU A 72 3.86 21.40 20.62
CA GLU A 72 5.24 21.80 20.97
C GLU A 72 6.25 20.64 20.87
N ILE A 73 5.86 19.43 21.28
CA ILE A 73 6.75 18.26 21.27
C ILE A 73 6.56 17.47 19.98
N ARG A 74 7.52 17.61 19.06
CA ARG A 74 7.54 16.92 17.77
C ARG A 74 8.50 15.73 17.79
N GLY A 75 8.00 14.58 18.23
CA GLY A 75 8.78 13.34 18.25
C GLY A 75 9.25 12.90 16.86
N ALA A 76 10.41 12.23 16.79
CA ALA A 76 11.07 11.93 15.52
C ALA A 76 10.22 11.04 14.58
N GLN A 77 9.46 10.11 15.14
CA GLN A 77 8.64 9.19 14.36
C GLN A 77 7.35 9.86 13.90
N PHE A 78 6.76 10.73 14.72
CA PHE A 78 5.64 11.58 14.27
C PHE A 78 6.08 12.55 13.17
N GLU A 79 7.29 13.12 13.26
CA GLU A 79 7.84 13.97 12.19
C GLU A 79 8.07 13.21 10.89
N GLN A 80 8.61 11.99 10.97
CA GLN A 80 8.77 11.14 9.80
C GLN A 80 7.40 10.82 9.17
N ALA A 81 6.40 10.50 9.99
CA ALA A 81 5.03 10.23 9.56
C ALA A 81 4.39 11.46 8.88
N SER A 82 4.50 12.66 9.47
CA SER A 82 4.00 13.91 8.89
C SER A 82 4.66 14.23 7.55
N ARG A 83 5.99 14.08 7.46
CA ARG A 83 6.73 14.28 6.21
C ARG A 83 6.28 13.30 5.13
N TYR A 84 6.15 12.02 5.47
CA TYR A 84 5.67 11.00 4.55
C TYR A 84 4.24 11.29 4.06
N TYR A 85 3.35 11.68 4.96
CA TYR A 85 1.98 12.09 4.61
C TYR A 85 1.98 13.25 3.61
N ARG A 86 2.73 14.31 3.91
CA ARG A 86 2.83 15.50 3.04
C ARG A 86 3.52 15.23 1.71
N SER A 87 4.52 14.34 1.66
CA SER A 87 5.18 13.98 0.39
C SER A 87 4.32 13.07 -0.49
N THR A 88 3.43 12.29 0.11
CA THR A 88 2.57 11.33 -0.60
C THR A 88 1.34 12.01 -1.19
N TYR A 89 0.80 13.04 -0.52
CA TYR A 89 -0.41 13.74 -0.94
C TYR A 89 -0.11 15.20 -1.28
N SER A 90 -0.23 15.55 -2.56
CA SER A 90 0.04 16.90 -3.09
C SER A 90 -0.86 17.99 -2.48
N ALA A 91 -2.04 17.62 -1.99
CA ALA A 91 -2.92 18.48 -1.21
C ALA A 91 -3.27 17.75 0.10
N PRO A 92 -2.52 17.98 1.19
CA PRO A 92 -2.79 17.36 2.49
C PRO A 92 -4.18 17.80 3.00
N LEU A 93 -5.04 16.83 3.27
CA LEU A 93 -6.41 17.07 3.76
C LEU A 93 -6.47 17.28 5.28
N MET A 94 -5.39 16.95 5.98
CA MET A 94 -5.30 16.99 7.44
C MET A 94 -4.19 17.94 7.88
N SER A 95 -4.45 18.73 8.93
CA SER A 95 -3.41 19.41 9.69
C SER A 95 -2.56 18.41 10.46
N ASP A 96 -1.38 18.83 10.95
CA ASP A 96 -0.54 17.94 11.78
C ASP A 96 -1.28 17.47 13.05
N MET A 97 -2.13 18.33 13.63
CA MET A 97 -2.95 17.95 14.79
C MET A 97 -4.01 16.90 14.42
N GLN A 98 -4.66 17.05 13.27
CA GLN A 98 -5.62 16.06 12.76
C GLN A 98 -4.93 14.73 12.43
N LEU A 99 -3.73 14.79 11.85
CA LEU A 99 -2.90 13.61 11.58
C LEU A 99 -2.49 12.92 12.88
N ALA A 100 -2.08 13.67 13.90
CA ALA A 100 -1.73 13.12 15.21
C ALA A 100 -2.93 12.39 15.85
N HIS A 101 -4.12 12.98 15.81
CA HIS A 101 -5.35 12.33 16.30
C HIS A 101 -5.70 11.07 15.51
N ALA A 102 -5.54 11.10 14.19
CA ALA A 102 -5.77 9.92 13.35
C ALA A 102 -4.81 8.78 13.72
N ILE A 103 -3.51 9.08 13.90
CA ILE A 103 -2.51 8.08 14.31
C ILE A 103 -2.83 7.54 15.70
N ALA A 104 -3.16 8.41 16.67
CA ALA A 104 -3.43 8.02 18.05
C ALA A 104 -4.64 7.09 18.21
N THR A 105 -5.63 7.20 17.31
CA THR A 105 -6.87 6.42 17.35
C THR A 105 -6.84 5.16 16.49
N SER A 106 -5.95 5.09 15.49
CA SER A 106 -5.94 4.04 14.47
C SER A 106 -4.87 2.96 14.65
N TYR A 107 -3.78 3.28 15.36
CA TYR A 107 -2.66 2.37 15.66
C TYR A 107 -2.52 2.18 17.16
#